data_AF-A0A840RCH1-F1
#
_entry.id   AF-A0A840RCH1-F1
#
_cell.length_a   1.000
_cell.length_b   1.000
_cell.length_c   1.000
_cell.angle_alpha   90.00
_cell.angle_beta   90.00
_cell.angle_gamma   90.00
#
_symmetry.space_group_name_H-M   'P 1'
#
loop_
_entity.id
_entity.type
_entity.pdbx_description
1 polymer ?
#
loop_
_entity_poly.entity_id
_entity_poly.type
_entity_poly.pdbx_seq_one_letter_code
_entity_poly.pdbx_strand_id
1 'polypeptide(L)'
;MSRLASAIAAKDYVRARIQCNNRVIPGDRLGISLDEQNELSLARQASRQRLEAIKKSKLHPVLGHCNALDLVRYGEYVLGEGIGNCLEMTCAVAWYLNQQGLFFYEPAYYPDGPPGTPKRDHIFMTLGQITDAEGKFPDNFANWSEQAVICDAWADIACPAQEYPAQWQARMGEWDQQHYLIANLQPTHTMWLNLVTYPKRSYFSG
;
A
#
# COMPACT_ATOMS: atom_id res chain seq x y z
N MET A 1 17.27 15.47 -6.84
CA MET A 1 16.41 15.12 -5.68
C MET A 1 16.89 13.78 -5.13
N SER A 2 17.00 13.59 -3.81
CA SER A 2 17.38 12.29 -3.25
C SER A 2 16.24 11.27 -3.38
N ARG A 3 16.52 9.96 -3.34
CA ARG A 3 15.47 8.91 -3.40
C ARG A 3 14.41 9.11 -2.31
N LEU A 4 14.85 9.47 -1.10
CA LEU A 4 13.95 9.76 0.01
C LEU A 4 13.04 10.95 -0.26
N ALA A 5 13.59 12.06 -0.77
CA ALA A 5 12.80 13.22 -1.14
C ALA A 5 11.78 12.90 -2.25
N SER A 6 12.16 12.08 -3.24
CA SER A 6 11.24 11.62 -4.28
C SER A 6 10.13 10.72 -3.72
N ALA A 7 10.45 9.82 -2.80
CA ALA A 7 9.46 8.97 -2.13
C ALA A 7 8.47 9.78 -1.31
N ILE A 8 8.94 10.76 -0.53
CA ILE A 8 8.08 11.68 0.24
C ILE A 8 7.15 12.44 -0.71
N ALA A 9 7.70 13.04 -1.77
CA ALA A 9 6.90 13.79 -2.74
C ALA A 9 5.86 12.92 -3.45
N ALA A 10 6.22 11.69 -3.82
CA ALA A 10 5.29 10.74 -4.44
C ALA A 10 4.15 10.34 -3.49
N LYS A 11 4.50 9.98 -2.24
CA LYS A 11 3.55 9.63 -1.18
C LYS A 11 2.55 10.76 -0.96
N ASP A 12 3.04 11.99 -0.78
CA ASP A 12 2.20 13.16 -0.53
C ASP A 12 1.30 13.49 -1.74
N TYR A 13 1.86 13.43 -2.96
CA TYR A 13 1.10 13.66 -4.20
C TYR A 13 -0.08 12.69 -4.35
N VAL A 14 0.17 11.40 -4.11
CA VAL A 14 -0.81 10.32 -4.23
C VAL A 14 -1.89 10.43 -3.15
N ARG A 15 -1.49 10.66 -1.89
CA ARG A 15 -2.43 10.80 -0.77
C ARG A 15 -3.34 12.02 -0.90
N ALA A 16 -2.89 13.07 -1.56
CA ALA A 16 -3.71 14.24 -1.85
C ALA A 16 -4.80 13.98 -2.91
N ARG A 17 -4.71 12.89 -3.68
CA ARG A 17 -5.57 12.62 -4.85
C ARG A 17 -6.38 11.33 -4.74
N ILE A 18 -5.91 10.36 -3.97
CA ILE A 18 -6.58 9.08 -3.82
C ILE A 18 -7.20 8.98 -2.44
N GLN A 19 -8.51 8.84 -2.40
CA GLN A 19 -9.22 8.42 -1.20
C GLN A 19 -9.03 6.92 -0.99
N CYS A 20 -8.37 6.55 0.10
CA CYS A 20 -8.18 5.16 0.46
C CYS A 20 -9.52 4.53 0.90
N ASN A 21 -9.97 3.51 0.17
CA ASN A 21 -11.25 2.82 0.39
C ASN A 21 -11.29 2.05 1.73
N ASN A 22 -10.12 1.77 2.32
CA ASN A 22 -9.98 1.06 3.59
C ASN A 22 -9.59 1.97 4.75
N ARG A 23 -9.90 3.28 4.69
CA ARG A 23 -9.96 4.09 5.91
C ARG A 23 -11.11 3.58 6.77
N VAL A 24 -10.78 2.57 7.54
CA VAL A 24 -11.04 2.56 8.96
C VAL A 24 -12.48 2.87 9.31
N ILE A 25 -13.09 1.80 9.79
CA ILE A 25 -14.24 1.85 10.66
C ILE A 25 -13.78 2.43 12.00
N PRO A 26 -14.22 3.63 12.44
CA PRO A 26 -14.13 3.96 13.85
C PRO A 26 -14.84 2.83 14.60
N GLY A 27 -14.09 1.99 15.30
CA GLY A 27 -14.64 0.99 16.20
C GLY A 27 -15.51 1.73 17.21
N ASP A 28 -16.83 1.63 17.04
CA ASP A 28 -17.86 2.33 17.81
C ASP A 28 -17.50 3.77 18.20
N ARG A 29 -17.79 4.73 17.30
CA ARG A 29 -18.00 6.10 17.78
C ARG A 29 -19.24 6.12 18.68
N LEU A 30 -19.03 5.91 19.97
CA LEU A 30 -19.94 6.35 21.02
C LEU A 30 -20.22 7.83 20.75
N GLY A 31 -21.39 8.15 20.19
CA GLY A 31 -21.84 9.52 19.96
C GLY A 31 -22.19 9.94 18.52
N ILE A 32 -22.13 9.07 17.51
CA ILE A 32 -22.72 9.37 16.18
C ILE A 32 -24.11 8.73 16.04
N SER A 33 -25.02 9.48 15.43
CA SER A 33 -26.41 9.08 15.20
C SER A 33 -26.51 7.87 14.26
N LEU A 34 -27.65 7.17 14.30
CA LEU A 34 -27.92 6.03 13.41
C LEU A 34 -27.91 6.45 11.93
N ASP A 35 -28.38 7.66 11.62
CA ASP A 35 -28.40 8.19 10.26
C ASP A 35 -26.96 8.42 9.73
N GLU A 36 -26.08 9.00 10.55
CA GLU A 36 -24.66 9.16 10.20
C GLU A 36 -23.97 7.80 9.99
N GLN A 37 -24.32 6.78 10.79
CA GLN A 37 -23.81 5.42 10.61
C GLN A 37 -24.27 4.82 9.26
N ASN A 38 -25.55 5.02 8.90
CA ASN A 38 -26.12 4.55 7.65
C ASN A 38 -25.49 5.25 6.43
N GLU A 39 -25.31 6.56 6.47
CA GLU A 39 -24.66 7.32 5.40
C GLU A 39 -23.20 6.87 5.19
N LEU A 40 -22.45 6.70 6.27
CA LEU A 40 -21.08 6.16 6.20
C LEU A 40 -21.05 4.75 5.58
N SER A 41 -22.02 3.90 5.93
CA SER A 41 -22.14 2.55 5.36
C SER A 41 -22.41 2.58 3.86
N LEU A 42 -23.34 3.43 3.40
CA LEU A 42 -23.66 3.59 1.97
C LEU A 42 -22.47 4.15 1.18
N ALA A 43 -21.79 5.18 1.71
CA ALA A 43 -20.60 5.75 1.09
C ALA A 43 -19.47 4.71 0.94
N ARG A 44 -19.30 3.82 1.94
CA ARG A 44 -18.35 2.69 1.89
C ARG A 44 -18.74 1.66 0.84
N GLN A 45 -20.01 1.31 0.77
CA GLN A 45 -20.49 0.35 -0.23
C GLN A 45 -20.28 0.89 -1.65
N ALA A 46 -20.58 2.16 -1.90
CA ALA A 46 -20.34 2.82 -3.17
C ALA A 46 -18.83 2.86 -3.50
N SER A 47 -17.98 3.20 -2.53
CA SER A 47 -16.52 3.20 -2.69
C SER A 47 -15.98 1.81 -3.03
N ARG A 48 -16.45 0.75 -2.36
CA ARG A 48 -16.11 -0.65 -2.68
C ARG A 48 -16.55 -1.04 -4.09
N GLN A 49 -17.77 -0.71 -4.49
CA GLN A 49 -18.26 -1.00 -5.84
C GLN A 49 -17.43 -0.31 -6.92
N ARG A 50 -17.07 0.96 -6.71
CA ARG A 50 -16.18 1.70 -7.62
C ARG A 50 -14.81 1.04 -7.73
N LEU A 51 -14.20 0.68 -6.61
CA LEU A 51 -12.90 0.00 -6.61
C LEU A 51 -12.96 -1.36 -7.33
N GLU A 52 -14.01 -2.15 -7.11
CA GLU A 52 -14.18 -3.42 -7.82
C GLU A 52 -14.41 -3.23 -9.32
N ALA A 53 -15.01 -2.12 -9.76
CA ALA A 53 -15.11 -1.78 -11.17
C ALA A 53 -13.73 -1.43 -11.77
N ILE A 54 -12.91 -0.66 -11.04
CA ILE A 54 -11.53 -0.30 -11.43
C ILE A 54 -10.66 -1.56 -11.57
N LYS A 55 -10.76 -2.50 -10.63
CA LYS A 55 -10.04 -3.79 -10.66
C LYS A 55 -10.45 -4.69 -11.82
N LYS A 56 -11.68 -4.55 -12.33
CA LYS A 56 -12.14 -5.27 -13.53
C LYS A 56 -11.67 -4.62 -14.83
N SER A 57 -11.02 -3.47 -14.78
CA SER A 57 -10.43 -2.86 -15.97
C SER A 57 -9.35 -3.77 -16.55
N LYS A 58 -9.17 -3.72 -17.88
CA LYS A 58 -8.10 -4.45 -18.57
C LYS A 58 -6.70 -3.96 -18.22
N LEU A 59 -6.60 -2.82 -17.53
CA LEU A 59 -5.36 -2.22 -17.10
C LEU A 59 -4.88 -2.75 -15.74
N HIS A 60 -5.73 -3.51 -15.02
CA HIS A 60 -5.39 -3.99 -13.68
C HIS A 60 -4.12 -4.86 -13.72
N PRO A 61 -3.05 -4.50 -13.01
CA PRO A 61 -1.81 -5.26 -13.00
C PRO A 61 -2.03 -6.62 -12.36
N VAL A 62 -1.55 -7.66 -13.03
CA VAL A 62 -1.62 -9.04 -12.52
C VAL A 62 -0.27 -9.40 -11.92
N LEU A 63 -0.30 -9.86 -10.66
CA LEU A 63 0.87 -10.38 -9.95
C LEU A 63 1.63 -11.40 -10.81
N GLY A 64 2.94 -11.22 -10.97
CA GLY A 64 3.81 -12.11 -11.77
C GLY A 64 3.65 -12.00 -13.30
N HIS A 65 2.71 -11.19 -13.78
CA HIS A 65 2.40 -11.03 -15.20
C HIS A 65 2.35 -9.57 -15.65
N CYS A 66 2.83 -8.65 -14.81
CA CYS A 66 2.91 -7.23 -15.12
C CYS A 66 4.37 -6.74 -15.05
N ASN A 67 4.62 -5.60 -15.69
CA ASN A 67 5.89 -4.89 -15.63
C ASN A 67 5.67 -3.42 -15.17
N ALA A 68 6.77 -2.66 -15.09
CA ALA A 68 6.73 -1.27 -14.63
C ALA A 68 5.79 -0.37 -15.46
N LEU A 69 5.67 -0.60 -16.78
CA LEU A 69 4.79 0.18 -17.65
C LEU A 69 3.32 -0.09 -17.35
N ASP A 70 2.96 -1.34 -17.01
CA ASP A 70 1.60 -1.69 -16.62
C ASP A 70 1.19 -0.96 -15.33
N LEU A 71 2.11 -0.89 -14.34
CA LEU A 71 1.87 -0.10 -13.12
C LEU A 71 1.67 1.38 -13.42
N VAL A 72 2.47 1.95 -14.32
CA VAL A 72 2.38 3.38 -14.68
C VAL A 72 1.05 3.69 -15.36
N ARG A 73 0.63 2.87 -16.32
CA ARG A 73 -0.64 3.02 -17.03
C ARG A 73 -1.84 2.87 -16.09
N TYR A 74 -1.80 1.87 -15.21
CA TYR A 74 -2.85 1.70 -14.21
C TYR A 74 -2.84 2.83 -13.18
N GLY A 75 -1.66 3.29 -12.76
CA GLY A 75 -1.49 4.41 -11.84
C GLY A 75 -2.11 5.72 -12.35
N GLU A 76 -1.93 6.02 -13.63
CA GLU A 76 -2.60 7.15 -14.30
C GLU A 76 -4.12 7.01 -14.23
N TYR A 77 -4.63 5.84 -14.60
CA TYR A 77 -6.06 5.54 -14.57
C TYR A 77 -6.65 5.71 -13.16
N VAL A 78 -6.01 5.11 -12.17
CA VAL A 78 -6.41 5.18 -10.75
C VAL A 78 -6.41 6.63 -10.24
N LEU A 79 -5.42 7.45 -10.62
CA LEU A 79 -5.39 8.87 -10.24
C LEU A 79 -6.58 9.64 -10.82
N GLY A 80 -7.04 9.30 -12.02
CA GLY A 80 -8.26 9.85 -12.60
C GLY A 80 -9.54 9.45 -11.84
N GLU A 81 -9.56 8.25 -11.26
CA GLU A 81 -10.70 7.74 -10.49
C GLU A 81 -10.75 8.26 -9.05
N GLY A 82 -9.59 8.61 -8.48
CA GLY A 82 -9.45 9.21 -7.15
C GLY A 82 -9.76 8.24 -5.99
N ILE A 83 -9.81 6.94 -6.25
CA ILE A 83 -10.09 5.90 -5.24
C ILE A 83 -9.16 4.71 -5.41
N GLY A 84 -8.69 4.12 -4.30
CA GLY A 84 -7.76 3.01 -4.35
C GLY A 84 -7.51 2.31 -3.01
N ASN A 85 -6.80 1.18 -3.07
CA ASN A 85 -6.19 0.51 -1.93
C ASN A 85 -4.66 0.44 -2.11
N CYS A 86 -3.95 -0.40 -1.35
CA CYS A 86 -2.48 -0.53 -1.40
C CYS A 86 -1.90 -0.71 -2.81
N LEU A 87 -2.49 -1.58 -3.65
CA LEU A 87 -2.04 -1.79 -5.04
C LEU A 87 -2.24 -0.54 -5.90
N GLU A 88 -3.46 0.02 -5.91
CA GLU A 88 -3.79 1.23 -6.67
C GLU A 88 -2.87 2.40 -6.30
N MET A 89 -2.64 2.62 -5.01
CA MET A 89 -1.76 3.69 -4.53
C MET A 89 -0.30 3.42 -4.88
N THR A 90 0.16 2.17 -4.85
CA THR A 90 1.51 1.78 -5.31
C THR A 90 1.69 2.04 -6.81
N CYS A 91 0.67 1.77 -7.63
CA CYS A 91 0.70 2.07 -9.05
C CYS A 91 0.71 3.58 -9.32
N ALA A 92 -0.07 4.36 -8.56
CA ALA A 92 -0.06 5.82 -8.65
C ALA A 92 1.31 6.43 -8.26
N VAL A 93 2.00 5.83 -7.28
CA VAL A 93 3.40 6.17 -6.96
C VAL A 93 4.31 5.90 -8.17
N ALA A 94 4.18 4.73 -8.82
CA ALA A 94 4.96 4.39 -10.01
C ALA A 94 4.78 5.44 -11.12
N TRP A 95 3.53 5.83 -11.40
CA TRP A 95 3.22 6.88 -12.37
C TRP A 95 3.92 8.19 -12.00
N TYR A 96 3.80 8.65 -10.75
CA TYR A 96 4.41 9.91 -10.30
C TYR A 96 5.93 9.89 -10.47
N LEU A 97 6.58 8.80 -10.05
CA LEU A 97 8.03 8.64 -10.19
C LEU A 97 8.47 8.72 -11.65
N ASN A 98 7.71 8.14 -12.58
CA ASN A 98 7.99 8.23 -14.02
C ASN A 98 7.88 9.67 -14.55
N GLN A 99 6.89 10.44 -14.08
CA GLN A 99 6.78 11.87 -14.44
C GLN A 99 8.00 12.68 -13.96
N GLN A 100 8.71 12.19 -12.94
CA GLN A 100 9.96 12.79 -12.44
C GLN A 100 11.22 12.19 -13.10
N GLY A 101 11.08 11.32 -14.10
CA GLY A 101 12.21 10.65 -14.76
C GLY A 101 12.88 9.56 -13.91
N LEU A 102 12.19 9.02 -12.91
CA LEU A 102 12.69 7.97 -12.02
C LEU A 102 12.06 6.63 -12.37
N PHE A 103 12.89 5.72 -12.89
CA PHE A 103 12.46 4.42 -13.40
C PHE A 103 12.99 3.22 -12.60
N PHE A 104 13.85 3.48 -11.60
CA PHE A 104 14.47 2.44 -10.79
C PHE A 104 13.69 2.25 -9.49
N TYR A 105 12.61 1.48 -9.58
CA TYR A 105 11.75 1.12 -8.46
C TYR A 105 11.17 -0.27 -8.68
N GLU A 106 10.76 -0.91 -7.59
CA GLU A 106 10.13 -2.22 -7.63
C GLU A 106 9.06 -2.31 -6.54
N PRO A 107 7.82 -2.71 -6.86
CA PRO A 107 6.81 -2.96 -5.85
C PRO A 107 7.13 -4.23 -5.05
N ALA A 108 7.22 -4.11 -3.73
CA ALA A 108 7.30 -5.25 -2.83
C ALA A 108 5.90 -5.62 -2.35
N TYR A 109 5.56 -6.91 -2.41
CA TYR A 109 4.31 -7.45 -1.90
C TYR A 109 4.56 -8.59 -0.91
N TYR A 110 3.65 -8.74 0.05
CA TYR A 110 3.62 -9.91 0.92
C TYR A 110 2.74 -10.98 0.29
N PRO A 111 3.27 -12.18 -0.02
CA PRO A 111 2.45 -13.29 -0.49
C PRO A 111 1.57 -13.84 0.63
N ASP A 112 0.42 -14.40 0.23
CA ASP A 112 -0.44 -15.16 1.14
C ASP A 112 0.38 -16.25 1.85
N GLY A 113 0.13 -16.42 3.15
CA GLY A 113 0.74 -17.48 3.93
C GLY A 113 0.15 -18.86 3.56
N PRO A 114 0.61 -19.93 4.23
CA PRO A 114 0.07 -21.27 4.04
C PRO A 114 -1.46 -21.32 4.21
N PRO A 115 -2.15 -22.29 3.59
CA PRO A 115 -3.58 -22.51 3.80
C PRO A 115 -3.93 -22.53 5.29
N GLY A 116 -4.98 -21.79 5.68
CA GLY A 116 -5.39 -21.65 7.08
C GLY A 116 -4.72 -20.50 7.84
N THR A 117 -3.80 -19.74 7.22
CA THR A 117 -3.30 -18.48 7.78
C THR A 117 -4.09 -17.27 7.26
N PRO A 118 -4.19 -16.18 8.04
CA PRO A 118 -4.78 -14.95 7.54
C PRO A 118 -4.08 -14.47 6.27
N LYS A 119 -4.84 -13.99 5.29
CA LYS A 119 -4.29 -13.39 4.07
C LYS A 119 -3.37 -12.23 4.43
N ARG A 120 -2.20 -12.21 3.80
CA ARG A 120 -1.15 -11.21 4.07
C ARG A 120 -1.11 -10.25 2.89
N ASP A 121 -2.20 -9.51 2.67
CA ASP A 121 -2.33 -8.67 1.49
C ASP A 121 -1.86 -7.25 1.79
N HIS A 122 -0.63 -6.93 1.38
CA HIS A 122 -0.14 -5.56 1.31
C HIS A 122 1.00 -5.44 0.30
N ILE A 123 1.06 -4.27 -0.33
CA ILE A 123 2.04 -3.94 -1.36
C ILE A 123 2.45 -2.47 -1.19
N PHE A 124 3.74 -2.20 -1.38
CA PHE A 124 4.31 -0.86 -1.30
C PHE A 124 5.44 -0.69 -2.33
N MET A 125 5.79 0.55 -2.63
CA MET A 125 6.86 0.84 -3.58
C MET A 125 8.23 0.85 -2.90
N THR A 126 9.23 0.26 -3.55
CA THR A 126 10.64 0.31 -3.12
C THR A 126 11.49 1.03 -4.16
N LEU A 127 12.47 1.82 -3.71
CA LEU A 127 13.43 2.51 -4.56
C LEU A 127 14.84 2.13 -4.09
N GLY A 128 15.69 1.63 -4.98
CA GLY A 128 17.08 1.35 -4.64
C GLY A 128 17.34 0.00 -3.95
N GLN A 129 16.33 -0.86 -3.80
CA GLN A 129 16.51 -2.25 -3.39
C GLN A 129 16.38 -3.17 -4.61
N ILE A 130 17.27 -4.17 -4.70
CA ILE A 130 17.28 -5.16 -5.77
C ILE A 130 16.86 -6.51 -5.16
N THR A 131 16.05 -7.27 -5.89
CA THR A 131 15.70 -8.66 -5.54
C THR A 131 16.76 -9.66 -6.00
N ASP A 132 16.71 -10.89 -5.49
CA ASP A 132 17.46 -12.01 -6.07
C ASP A 132 16.88 -12.47 -7.42
N ALA A 133 17.47 -13.52 -8.00
CA ALA A 133 17.07 -14.07 -9.30
C ALA A 133 15.65 -14.65 -9.30
N GLU A 134 15.13 -15.01 -8.12
CA GLU A 134 13.78 -15.52 -7.89
C GLU A 134 12.78 -14.41 -7.52
N GLY A 135 13.22 -13.15 -7.57
CA GLY A 135 12.42 -11.97 -7.26
C GLY A 135 12.08 -11.84 -5.76
N LYS A 136 12.91 -12.39 -4.88
CA LYS A 136 12.76 -12.23 -3.43
C LYS A 136 13.56 -11.04 -2.94
N PHE A 137 12.96 -10.30 -2.03
CA PHE A 137 13.68 -9.33 -1.21
C PHE A 137 14.29 -10.03 0.01
N PRO A 138 15.33 -9.46 0.64
CA PRO A 138 15.75 -9.93 1.96
C PRO A 138 14.60 -9.83 2.96
N ASP A 139 14.35 -10.90 3.71
CA ASP A 139 13.24 -10.94 4.68
C ASP A 139 13.42 -9.90 5.80
N ASN A 140 14.66 -9.73 6.28
CA ASN A 140 14.97 -8.72 7.28
C ASN A 140 15.35 -7.39 6.61
N PHE A 141 14.63 -6.31 6.96
CA PHE A 141 14.92 -4.96 6.47
C PHE A 141 16.31 -4.46 6.83
N ALA A 142 16.93 -4.96 7.92
CA ALA A 142 18.33 -4.63 8.25
C ALA A 142 19.33 -5.11 7.18
N ASN A 143 18.96 -6.09 6.36
CA ASN A 143 19.78 -6.61 5.27
C ASN A 143 19.50 -5.89 3.93
N TRP A 144 18.61 -4.90 3.92
CA TRP A 144 18.37 -4.08 2.74
C TRP A 144 19.50 -3.07 2.56
N SER A 145 19.69 -2.62 1.32
CA SER A 145 20.66 -1.57 1.00
C SER A 145 20.44 -0.34 1.87
N GLU A 146 21.52 0.26 2.37
CA GLU A 146 21.48 1.52 3.12
C GLU A 146 20.87 2.68 2.30
N GLN A 147 20.89 2.57 0.97
CA GLN A 147 20.29 3.56 0.07
C GLN A 147 18.87 3.20 -0.37
N ALA A 148 18.32 2.08 0.10
CA ALA A 148 16.96 1.68 -0.21
C ALA A 148 15.96 2.56 0.56
N VAL A 149 14.89 2.93 -0.13
CA VAL A 149 13.81 3.76 0.38
C VAL A 149 12.49 3.07 0.10
N ILE A 150 11.57 3.16 1.04
CA ILE A 150 10.20 2.70 0.89
C ILE A 150 9.27 3.89 0.72
N CYS A 151 8.31 3.74 -0.18
CA CYS A 151 7.19 4.66 -0.38
C CYS A 151 5.89 3.86 -0.29
N ASP A 152 5.28 3.87 0.88
CA ASP A 152 3.97 3.30 1.16
C ASP A 152 2.94 4.44 1.31
N ALA A 153 2.36 4.84 0.19
CA ALA A 153 1.34 5.90 0.17
C ALA A 153 0.06 5.50 0.91
N TRP A 154 -0.24 4.20 0.99
CA TRP A 154 -1.41 3.68 1.69
C TRP A 154 -1.26 3.86 3.20
N ALA A 155 -0.13 3.41 3.76
CA ALA A 155 0.18 3.57 5.17
C ALA A 155 0.66 4.97 5.56
N ASP A 156 0.86 5.87 4.59
CA ASP A 156 1.45 7.20 4.82
C ASP A 156 2.87 7.14 5.38
N ILE A 157 3.70 6.30 4.77
CA ILE A 157 5.09 6.11 5.17
C ILE A 157 5.99 6.33 3.96
N ALA A 158 7.01 7.17 4.12
CA ALA A 158 8.13 7.28 3.19
C ALA A 158 9.41 7.45 4.01
N CYS A 159 10.30 6.45 3.98
CA CYS A 159 11.46 6.39 4.87
C CYS A 159 12.60 5.54 4.27
N PRO A 160 13.83 5.63 4.79
CA PRO A 160 14.84 4.59 4.57
C PRO A 160 14.28 3.21 4.89
N ALA A 161 14.61 2.20 4.07
CA ALA A 161 13.99 0.88 4.17
C ALA A 161 14.24 0.21 5.54
N GLN A 162 15.39 0.44 6.14
CA GLN A 162 15.77 -0.11 7.45
C GLN A 162 14.89 0.44 8.60
N GLU A 163 14.30 1.63 8.44
CA GLU A 163 13.41 2.25 9.43
C GLU A 163 11.95 1.80 9.29
N TYR A 164 11.60 1.18 8.16
CA TYR A 164 10.23 0.86 7.83
C TYR A 164 9.50 -0.02 8.86
N PRO A 165 10.12 -1.05 9.47
CA PRO A 165 9.46 -1.80 10.52
C PRO A 165 8.99 -0.95 11.70
N ALA A 166 9.81 0.00 12.15
CA ALA A 166 9.48 0.89 13.25
C ALA A 166 8.38 1.88 12.84
N GLN A 167 8.48 2.46 11.65
CA GLN A 167 7.46 3.38 11.09
C GLN A 167 6.11 2.67 10.91
N TRP A 168 6.11 1.42 10.45
CA TRP A 168 4.91 0.61 10.31
C TRP A 168 4.24 0.35 11.66
N GLN A 169 5.01 -0.09 12.66
CA GLN A 169 4.49 -0.34 14.01
C GLN A 169 3.90 0.94 14.63
N ALA A 170 4.61 2.07 14.49
CA ALA A 170 4.11 3.37 14.95
C ALA A 170 2.78 3.73 14.26
N ARG A 171 2.71 3.57 12.93
CA ARG A 171 1.49 3.83 12.15
C ARG A 171 0.32 2.96 12.58
N MET A 172 0.54 1.65 12.77
CA MET A 172 -0.50 0.76 13.26
C MET A 172 -1.00 1.18 14.65
N GLY A 173 -0.11 1.62 15.55
CA GLY A 173 -0.48 2.15 16.87
C GLY A 173 -1.29 3.45 16.79
N GLU A 174 -0.89 4.40 15.96
CA GLU A 174 -1.67 5.64 15.71
C GLU A 174 -3.07 5.32 15.19
N TRP A 175 -3.14 4.39 14.24
CA TRP A 175 -4.37 3.92 13.65
C TRP A 175 -5.26 3.30 14.73
N ASP A 176 -4.76 2.37 15.53
CA ASP A 176 -5.51 1.75 16.63
C ASP A 176 -6.11 2.78 17.60
N GLN A 177 -5.33 3.81 17.98
CA GLN A 177 -5.80 4.92 18.83
C GLN A 177 -6.90 5.77 18.18
N GLN A 178 -6.93 5.85 16.85
CA GLN A 178 -7.98 6.53 16.09
C GLN A 178 -9.22 5.63 15.90
N HIS A 179 -9.25 4.47 16.55
CA HIS A 179 -10.20 3.40 16.35
C HIS A 179 -10.17 2.87 14.92
N TYR A 180 -8.96 2.83 14.40
CA TYR A 180 -8.44 2.08 13.28
C TYR A 180 -9.16 0.75 12.94
N LEU A 181 -9.58 0.36 11.70
CA LEU A 181 -9.81 -1.07 11.38
C LEU A 181 -9.27 -1.39 9.97
N ILE A 182 -8.53 -2.50 9.85
CA ILE A 182 -7.96 -3.02 8.61
C ILE A 182 -8.56 -4.41 8.36
N ALA A 183 -9.33 -4.55 7.27
CA ALA A 183 -10.06 -5.78 6.94
C ALA A 183 -10.87 -6.35 8.13
N ASN A 184 -11.54 -5.46 8.89
CA ASN A 184 -12.33 -5.77 10.10
C ASN A 184 -11.51 -6.24 11.32
N LEU A 185 -10.20 -6.05 11.33
CA LEU A 185 -9.32 -6.33 12.47
C LEU A 185 -8.64 -5.05 12.96
N GLN A 186 -8.30 -5.03 14.25
CA GLN A 186 -7.52 -3.93 14.83
C GLN A 186 -6.16 -3.83 14.13
N PRO A 187 -5.65 -2.62 13.83
CA PRO A 187 -4.30 -2.44 13.29
C PRO A 187 -3.21 -3.06 14.16
N THR A 188 -3.45 -3.16 15.47
CA THR A 188 -2.56 -3.84 16.44
C THR A 188 -2.70 -5.36 16.47
N HIS A 189 -3.62 -5.94 15.69
CA HIS A 189 -3.71 -7.39 15.55
C HIS A 189 -2.36 -7.95 15.04
N THR A 190 -1.92 -9.07 15.60
CA THR A 190 -0.58 -9.63 15.37
C THR A 190 -0.26 -9.83 13.89
N MET A 191 -1.25 -10.16 13.06
CA MET A 191 -1.07 -10.30 11.61
C MET A 191 -0.59 -9.01 10.93
N TRP A 192 -1.05 -7.84 11.40
CA TRP A 192 -0.70 -6.55 10.84
C TRP A 192 0.58 -6.01 11.46
N LEU A 193 0.74 -6.09 12.79
CA LEU A 193 1.99 -5.66 13.45
C LEU A 193 3.21 -6.43 12.94
N ASN A 194 3.06 -7.75 12.73
CA ASN A 194 4.15 -8.59 12.28
C ASN A 194 4.27 -8.68 10.76
N LEU A 195 3.44 -7.94 10.00
CA LEU A 195 3.44 -7.99 8.54
C LEU A 195 4.84 -7.77 7.96
N VAL A 196 5.56 -6.79 8.52
CA VAL A 196 6.92 -6.41 8.13
C VAL A 196 7.99 -7.49 8.36
N THR A 197 7.67 -8.53 9.13
CA THR A 197 8.56 -9.67 9.41
C THR A 197 8.38 -10.82 8.42
N TYR A 198 7.31 -10.80 7.62
CA TYR A 198 7.06 -11.86 6.66
C TYR A 198 7.94 -11.73 5.41
N PRO A 199 8.19 -12.86 4.72
CA PRO A 199 8.83 -12.84 3.41
C PRO A 199 8.07 -11.94 2.45
N LYS A 200 8.81 -11.23 1.60
CA LYS A 200 8.27 -10.31 0.60
C LYS A 200 8.96 -10.52 -0.74
N ARG A 201 8.19 -10.37 -1.80
CA ARG A 201 8.64 -10.63 -3.18
C ARG A 201 8.34 -9.42 -4.05
N SER A 202 8.98 -9.38 -5.21
CA SER A 202 8.60 -8.45 -6.26
C SER A 202 7.22 -8.79 -6.79
N TYR A 203 6.38 -7.79 -6.95
CA TYR A 203 5.09 -7.97 -7.61
C TYR A 203 5.24 -8.36 -9.09
N PHE A 204 6.41 -8.08 -9.70
CA PHE A 204 6.71 -8.51 -11.06
C PHE A 204 7.03 -10.01 -11.15
N SER A 205 7.41 -10.65 -10.05
CA SER A 205 7.91 -12.04 -10.02
C SER A 205 6.98 -13.02 -9.30
N GLY A 206 5.72 -12.64 -9.09
CA GLY A 206 4.68 -13.41 -8.38
C GLY A 206 4.78 -14.91 -8.49
#